data_AF-A0A662QX09-F1
#
_entry.id   AF-A0A662QX09-F1
#
_cell.length_a   1.000
_cell.length_b   1.000
_cell.length_c   1.000
_cell.angle_alpha   90.00
_cell.angle_beta   90.00
_cell.angle_gamma   90.00
#
_symmetry.space_group_name_H-M   'P 1'
#
loop_
_entity.id
_entity.type
_entity.pdbx_description
1 polymer ?
#
loop_
_entity_poly.entity_id
_entity_poly.type
_entity_poly.pdbx_seq_one_letter_code
_entity_poly.pdbx_strand_id
1 'polypeptide(L)'
;MEYMMYFYLVVGLVSLYFFNRFLNRFFEYRDIPGFWKFFFWGLSIYWVASAVLPLVNVYLDPELFDIYYAIVLPIGPALVMYAIYKIEEETRNV
;
A
#
# COMPACT_ATOMS: atom_id res chain seq x y z
N MET A 1 -10.37 22.22 5.80
CA MET A 1 -10.64 20.79 5.56
C MET A 1 -10.26 20.36 4.14
N GLU A 2 -10.77 21.02 3.09
CA GLU A 2 -10.46 20.63 1.69
C GLU A 2 -8.97 20.60 1.34
N TYR A 3 -8.17 21.56 1.81
CA TYR A 3 -6.72 21.56 1.55
C TYR A 3 -5.96 20.38 2.18
N MET A 4 -6.36 19.94 3.38
CA MET A 4 -5.80 18.72 3.97
C MET A 4 -6.19 17.49 3.17
N MET A 5 -7.44 17.45 2.70
CA MET A 5 -7.95 16.37 1.87
C MET A 5 -7.17 16.23 0.55
N TYR A 6 -6.94 17.33 -0.17
CA TYR A 6 -6.09 17.33 -1.37
C TYR A 6 -4.65 16.93 -1.07
N PHE A 7 -4.10 17.37 0.07
CA PHE A 7 -2.77 16.98 0.49
C PHE A 7 -2.66 15.45 0.70
N TYR A 8 -3.61 14.83 1.40
CA TYR A 8 -3.61 13.37 1.59
C TYR A 8 -3.76 12.60 0.28
N LEU A 9 -4.60 13.09 -0.64
CA LEU A 9 -4.75 12.49 -1.96
C LEU A 9 -3.43 12.56 -2.75
N VAL A 10 -2.76 13.72 -2.75
CA VAL A 10 -1.46 13.91 -3.42
C VAL A 10 -0.41 13.00 -2.79
N VAL A 11 -0.30 12.95 -1.47
CA VAL A 11 0.65 12.06 -0.77
C VAL A 11 0.37 10.59 -1.09
N GLY A 12 -0.91 10.18 -1.15
CA GLY A 12 -1.33 8.83 -1.51
C GLY A 12 -0.94 8.46 -2.95
N LEU A 13 -1.24 9.32 -3.92
CA LEU A 13 -0.89 9.10 -5.33
C LEU A 13 0.62 9.09 -5.58
N VAL A 14 1.36 9.99 -4.92
CA VAL A 14 2.82 10.04 -5.00
C VAL A 14 3.43 8.76 -4.40
N SER A 15 2.95 8.33 -3.23
CA SER A 15 3.41 7.11 -2.57
C SER A 15 3.12 5.87 -3.43
N LEU A 16 1.93 5.80 -4.05
CA LEU A 16 1.57 4.72 -4.98
C LEU A 16 2.51 4.69 -6.19
N TYR A 17 2.79 5.85 -6.79
CA TYR A 17 3.68 5.93 -7.94
C TYR A 17 5.08 5.40 -7.60
N PHE A 18 5.66 5.84 -6.47
CA PHE A 18 6.96 5.36 -6.03
C PHE A 18 6.94 3.87 -5.64
N PHE A 19 5.87 3.41 -4.99
CA PHE A 19 5.72 2.00 -4.61
C PHE A 19 5.61 1.08 -5.83
N ASN A 20 4.77 1.42 -6.81
CA ASN A 20 4.68 0.65 -8.07
C ASN A 20 5.99 0.66 -8.84
N ARG A 21 6.69 1.81 -8.88
CA ARG A 21 8.01 1.89 -9.52
C ARG A 21 9.03 1.00 -8.82
N PHE A 22 9.01 0.96 -7.48
CA PHE A 22 9.84 0.04 -6.69
C PHE A 22 9.49 -1.42 -6.99
N LEU A 23 8.21 -1.79 -6.96
CA LEU A 23 7.75 -3.15 -7.24
C LEU A 23 8.13 -3.61 -8.65
N ASN A 24 7.92 -2.78 -9.67
CA ASN A 24 8.31 -3.12 -11.04
C ASN A 24 9.81 -3.40 -11.14
N ARG A 25 10.65 -2.55 -10.56
CA ARG A 25 12.10 -2.83 -10.48
C ARG A 25 12.38 -4.11 -9.69
N PHE A 26 11.75 -4.28 -8.54
CA PHE A 26 11.92 -5.45 -7.69
C PHE A 26 11.60 -6.76 -8.44
N PHE A 27 10.55 -6.76 -9.26
CA PHE A 27 10.12 -7.88 -10.10
C PHE A 27 10.95 -8.06 -11.38
N GLU A 28 11.47 -6.97 -11.97
CA GLU A 28 12.34 -7.06 -13.16
C GLU A 28 13.66 -7.79 -12.86
N TYR A 29 14.20 -7.62 -11.66
CA TYR A 29 15.49 -8.21 -11.27
C TYR A 29 15.38 -9.57 -10.59
N ARG A 30 14.17 -10.15 -10.46
CA ARG A 30 13.97 -11.41 -9.73
C ARG A 30 12.90 -12.27 -10.39
N ASP A 31 13.16 -13.57 -10.46
CA ASP A 31 12.16 -14.53 -10.96
C ASP A 31 11.13 -14.81 -9.87
N ILE A 32 10.16 -13.89 -9.74
CA ILE A 32 9.17 -13.90 -8.67
C ILE A 32 7.91 -14.65 -9.11
N PRO A 33 7.44 -15.62 -8.29
CA PRO A 33 6.19 -16.34 -8.54
C PRO A 33 5.01 -15.41 -8.79
N GLY A 34 4.11 -15.82 -9.69
CA GLY A 34 2.93 -15.03 -10.07
C GLY A 34 2.02 -14.65 -8.89
N PHE A 35 1.92 -15.51 -7.87
CA PHE A 35 1.17 -15.23 -6.64
C PHE A 35 1.63 -13.94 -5.96
N TRP A 36 2.95 -13.73 -5.82
CA TRP A 36 3.51 -12.55 -5.17
C TRP A 36 3.26 -11.27 -5.97
N LYS A 37 3.35 -11.34 -7.30
CA LYS A 37 3.00 -10.22 -8.18
C LYS A 37 1.53 -9.82 -8.00
N PHE A 38 0.64 -10.79 -7.93
CA PHE A 38 -0.79 -10.56 -7.67
C PHE A 38 -1.03 -9.98 -6.26
N PHE A 39 -0.36 -10.51 -5.24
CA PHE A 39 -0.43 -10.01 -3.86
C PHE A 39 -0.05 -8.52 -3.77
N PHE A 40 1.09 -8.13 -4.36
CA PHE A 40 1.55 -6.74 -4.33
C PHE A 40 0.68 -5.80 -5.17
N TRP A 41 0.08 -6.29 -6.25
CA TRP A 41 -0.92 -5.53 -7.00
C TRP A 41 -2.19 -5.29 -6.16
N GLY A 42 -2.69 -6.31 -5.47
CA GLY A 42 -3.78 -6.19 -4.51
C GLY A 42 -3.46 -5.21 -3.38
N LEU A 43 -2.22 -5.21 -2.91
CA LEU A 43 -1.76 -4.29 -1.88
C LEU A 43 -1.70 -2.83 -2.37
N SER A 44 -1.34 -2.64 -3.64
CA SER A 44 -1.36 -1.32 -4.28
C SER A 44 -2.78 -0.78 -4.40
N ILE A 45 -3.74 -1.62 -4.78
CA ILE A 45 -5.17 -1.27 -4.82
C ILE A 45 -5.69 -0.94 -3.42
N TYR A 46 -5.35 -1.77 -2.42
CA TYR A 46 -5.69 -1.53 -1.02
C TYR A 46 -5.18 -0.16 -0.56
N TRP A 47 -3.93 0.19 -0.85
CA TRP A 47 -3.36 1.48 -0.46
C TRP A 47 -4.09 2.66 -1.11
N VAL A 48 -4.45 2.55 -2.40
CA VAL A 48 -5.25 3.58 -3.08
C VAL A 48 -6.63 3.71 -2.46
N ALA A 49 -7.30 2.57 -2.25
CA ALA A 49 -8.60 2.55 -1.57
C ALA A 49 -8.48 3.22 -0.19
N SER A 50 -7.38 2.99 0.53
CA SER A 50 -7.12 3.61 1.83
C SER A 50 -6.83 5.10 1.79
N ALA A 51 -6.17 5.60 0.74
CA ALA A 51 -5.96 7.03 0.56
C ALA A 51 -7.25 7.76 0.14
N VAL A 52 -8.15 7.06 -0.55
CA VAL A 52 -9.42 7.60 -1.05
C VAL A 52 -10.55 7.47 -0.01
N LEU A 53 -10.51 6.45 0.86
CA LEU A 53 -11.53 6.21 1.89
C LEU A 53 -11.80 7.45 2.77
N PRO A 54 -10.78 8.19 3.26
CA PRO A 54 -10.93 9.48 3.92
C PRO A 54 -11.80 10.47 3.15
N LEU A 55 -11.67 10.53 1.82
CA LEU A 55 -12.42 11.45 0.94
C LEU A 55 -13.92 11.12 0.91
N VAL A 56 -14.25 9.83 1.07
CA VAL A 56 -15.63 9.31 1.10
C VAL A 56 -16.20 9.38 2.53
N ASN A 57 -15.34 9.22 3.54
CA ASN A 57 -15.69 9.17 4.96
C ASN A 57 -15.57 10.52 5.70
N VAL A 58 -15.25 11.66 5.06
CA VAL A 58 -15.26 12.98 5.74
C VAL A 58 -16.63 13.30 6.38
N TYR A 59 -17.68 12.57 6.01
CA TYR A 59 -19.04 12.65 6.56
C TYR A 59 -19.36 11.62 7.67
N LEU A 60 -18.46 10.68 7.97
CA LEU A 60 -18.68 9.57 8.90
C LEU A 60 -17.65 9.63 10.02
N ASP A 61 -18.11 10.07 11.19
CA ASP A 61 -17.48 10.04 12.52
C ASP A 61 -15.93 10.20 12.60
N PRO A 62 -15.43 11.35 13.10
CA PRO A 62 -14.00 11.59 13.32
C PRO A 62 -13.29 10.52 14.16
N GLU A 63 -13.97 9.83 15.09
CA GLU A 63 -13.33 8.79 15.91
C GLU A 63 -12.98 7.53 15.09
N LEU A 64 -13.81 7.19 14.09
CA LEU A 64 -13.53 6.08 13.17
C LEU A 64 -12.36 6.42 12.22
N PHE A 65 -12.18 7.71 11.92
CA PHE A 65 -11.06 8.18 11.12
C PHE A 65 -9.71 7.91 11.78
N ASP A 66 -9.59 8.19 13.08
CA ASP A 66 -8.35 7.97 13.83
C ASP A 66 -8.01 6.47 13.95
N ILE A 67 -9.02 5.63 14.20
CA ILE A 67 -8.86 4.17 14.25
C ILE A 67 -8.40 3.63 12.89
N TYR A 68 -8.97 4.14 11.80
CA TYR A 68 -8.59 3.75 10.45
C TYR A 68 -7.11 4.03 10.17
N TYR A 69 -6.66 5.24 10.44
CA TYR A 69 -5.26 5.61 10.24
C TYR A 69 -4.30 4.88 11.18
N ALA A 70 -4.73 4.59 12.42
CA ALA A 70 -3.91 3.88 13.39
C ALA A 70 -3.76 2.38 13.09
N ILE A 71 -4.76 1.74 12.46
CA ILE A 71 -4.77 0.28 12.24
C ILE A 71 -4.55 -0.07 10.77
N VAL A 72 -5.34 0.50 9.86
CA VAL A 72 -5.39 0.09 8.46
C VAL A 72 -4.16 0.59 7.70
N LEU A 73 -3.74 1.83 7.96
CA LEU A 73 -2.58 2.41 7.30
C LEU A 73 -1.27 1.63 7.54
N PRO A 74 -0.91 1.21 8.77
CA PRO A 74 0.33 0.46 9.00
C PRO A 74 0.29 -1.01 8.54
N ILE A 75 -0.90 -1.60 8.32
CA ILE A 75 -1.02 -2.97 7.82
C ILE A 75 -0.42 -3.09 6.41
N GLY A 76 -0.60 -2.10 5.55
CA GLY A 76 -0.01 -2.07 4.21
C GLY A 76 1.51 -2.27 4.24
N PRO A 77 2.30 -1.36 4.85
CA PRO A 77 3.74 -1.51 5.02
C PRO A 77 4.16 -2.84 5.66
N ALA A 78 3.46 -3.30 6.69
CA ALA A 78 3.78 -4.56 7.37
C ALA A 78 3.64 -5.76 6.42
N LEU A 79 2.57 -5.80 5.62
CA LEU A 79 2.33 -6.81 4.59
C LEU A 79 3.36 -6.74 3.46
N VAL A 80 3.79 -5.54 3.04
CA VAL A 80 4.90 -5.37 2.08
C VAL A 80 6.17 -6.02 2.62
N MET A 81 6.56 -5.65 3.84
CA MET A 81 7.80 -6.12 4.45
C MET A 81 7.77 -7.64 4.65
N TYR A 82 6.65 -8.19 5.10
CA TYR A 82 6.47 -9.63 5.22
C TYR A 82 6.57 -10.34 3.86
N ALA A 83 5.92 -9.82 2.81
CA ALA A 83 6.00 -10.41 1.48
C ALA A 83 7.40 -10.35 0.88
N ILE A 84 8.13 -9.24 1.06
CA ILE A 84 9.54 -9.14 0.64
C ILE A 84 10.37 -10.18 1.39
N TYR A 85 10.23 -10.28 2.73
CA TYR A 85 10.92 -11.28 3.53
C TYR A 85 10.64 -12.70 3.04
N LYS A 86 9.38 -13.04 2.78
CA LYS A 86 8.98 -14.37 2.28
C LYS A 86 9.55 -14.67 0.90
N ILE A 87 9.57 -13.70 0.00
CA ILE A 87 10.19 -13.86 -1.33
C ILE A 87 11.69 -14.08 -1.19
N GLU A 88 12.38 -13.32 -0.34
CA GLU A 88 13.81 -13.54 -0.09
C GLU A 88 14.09 -14.91 0.52
N GLU A 89 13.24 -15.38 1.43
CA GLU A 89 13.34 -16.72 2.02
C GLU A 89 13.13 -17.83 0.97
N GLU A 90 12.13 -17.69 0.10
CA GLU A 90 11.80 -18.66 -0.95
C GLU A 90 12.83 -18.66 -2.09
N THR A 91 13.44 -17.52 -2.39
CA THR A 91 14.43 -17.37 -3.48
C THR A 91 15.87 -17.59 -3.06
N ARG A 92 16.21 -17.61 -1.76
CA ARG A 92 17.56 -17.94 -1.26
C ARG A 92 18.01 -19.38 -1.52
N ASN A 93 17.06 -20.29 -1.75
CA ASN A 93 17.31 -21.72 -1.92
C ASN A 93 17.23 -22.18 -3.39
N VAL A 94 17.13 -21.24 -4.34
CA VAL A 94 17.15 -21.47 -5.79
C VAL A 94 18.44 -20.89 -6.35
#